data_AF-A0ABD6CES7-F1
#
_entry.id   AF-A0ABD6CES7-F1
#
_cell.length_a   1.000
_cell.length_b   1.000
_cell.length_c   1.000
_cell.angle_alpha   90.00
_cell.angle_beta   90.00
_cell.angle_gamma   90.00
#
_symmetry.space_group_name_H-M   'P 1'
#
loop_
_entity.id
_entity.type
_entity.pdbx_description
1 polymer ?
#
loop_
_entity_poly.entity_id
_entity_poly.type
_entity_poly.pdbx_seq_one_letter_code
_entity_poly.pdbx_strand_id
1 'polypeptide(L)'
;MTDNDTSREKSVAQRAGVIGYDRRGRCHRWDPVRATLYVTVDGDVVHTEELARPAVQHWIDYVRDDKCGWIDEWWNTATPAHDRHQAAKAQAADIRYNLAKDSAQEATA
;
A
#
# COMPACT_ATOMS: atom_id res chain seq x y z
N MET A 1 -20.29 13.39 11.99
CA MET A 1 -20.39 11.97 12.44
C MET A 1 -19.42 11.11 11.62
N THR A 2 -18.22 11.62 11.33
CA THR A 2 -17.33 11.16 10.25
C THR A 2 -15.99 10.67 10.80
N ASP A 3 -15.50 11.26 11.89
CA ASP A 3 -14.15 10.97 12.42
C ASP A 3 -14.03 9.57 13.05
N ASN A 4 -15.13 9.06 13.59
CA ASN A 4 -15.16 7.72 14.21
C ASN A 4 -15.08 6.61 13.15
N ASP A 5 -15.64 6.84 11.97
CA ASP A 5 -15.67 5.85 10.88
C ASP A 5 -14.28 5.73 10.24
N THR A 6 -13.64 6.86 9.95
CA THR A 6 -12.26 6.90 9.43
C THR A 6 -11.25 6.33 10.42
N SER A 7 -11.40 6.61 11.73
CA SER A 7 -10.49 6.07 12.75
C SER A 7 -10.59 4.56 12.87
N ARG A 8 -11.82 4.02 12.76
CA ARG A 8 -12.06 2.58 12.78
C ARG A 8 -11.50 1.90 11.52
N GLU A 9 -11.70 2.48 10.34
CA GLU A 9 -11.17 1.96 9.09
C GLU A 9 -9.64 1.94 9.08
N LYS A 10 -8.97 3.01 9.52
CA LYS A 10 -7.51 3.04 9.70
C LYS A 10 -7.04 1.92 10.63
N SER A 11 -7.72 1.70 11.76
CA SER A 11 -7.38 0.65 12.71
C SER A 11 -7.49 -0.76 12.11
N VAL A 12 -8.53 -1.00 11.30
CA VAL A 12 -8.71 -2.29 10.61
C VAL A 12 -7.64 -2.48 9.55
N ALA A 13 -7.40 -1.48 8.70
CA ALA A 13 -6.40 -1.56 7.64
C ALA A 13 -4.98 -1.80 8.21
N GLN A 14 -4.64 -1.24 9.37
CA GLN A 14 -3.35 -1.47 10.01
C GLN A 14 -3.16 -2.91 10.53
N ARG A 15 -4.25 -3.63 10.81
CA ARG A 15 -4.20 -5.05 11.22
C ARG A 15 -4.10 -6.01 10.03
N ALA A 16 -4.45 -5.55 8.83
CA ALA A 16 -4.31 -6.33 7.61
C ALA A 16 -2.84 -6.64 7.31
N GLY A 17 -2.58 -7.83 6.76
CA GLY A 17 -1.24 -8.28 6.40
C GLY A 17 -0.70 -7.47 5.22
N VAL A 18 0.55 -7.03 5.30
CA VAL A 18 1.17 -6.25 4.21
C VAL A 18 1.53 -7.19 3.05
N ILE A 19 1.08 -6.85 1.84
CA ILE A 19 1.42 -7.60 0.63
C ILE A 19 2.55 -6.96 -0.18
N GLY A 20 2.79 -5.66 -0.04
CA GLY A 20 3.89 -4.96 -0.73
C GLY A 20 3.82 -3.44 -0.62
N TYR A 21 4.87 -2.77 -1.11
CA TYR A 21 4.88 -1.33 -1.39
C TYR A 21 5.12 -1.09 -2.86
N ASP A 22 4.34 -0.19 -3.46
CA ASP A 22 4.46 0.13 -4.89
C ASP A 22 5.42 1.29 -5.16
N ARG A 23 5.80 1.52 -6.42
CA ARG A 23 6.72 2.61 -6.80
C ARG A 23 6.12 4.02 -6.68
N ARG A 24 4.89 4.15 -6.20
CA ARG A 24 4.31 5.44 -5.78
C ARG A 24 4.40 5.64 -4.26
N GLY A 25 5.03 4.70 -3.56
CA GLY A 25 5.19 4.71 -2.11
C GLY A 25 3.91 4.35 -1.35
N ARG A 26 2.95 3.67 -1.99
CA ARG A 26 1.72 3.20 -1.34
C ARG A 26 1.93 1.82 -0.76
N CYS A 27 1.36 1.58 0.42
CA CYS A 27 1.40 0.30 1.10
C CYS A 27 0.12 -0.49 0.82
N HIS A 28 0.25 -1.68 0.25
CA HIS A 28 -0.87 -2.56 -0.04
C HIS A 28 -0.98 -3.64 1.04
N ARG A 29 -2.21 -3.89 1.49
CA ARG A 29 -2.53 -4.79 2.59
C ARG A 29 -3.74 -5.62 2.26
N TRP A 30 -3.81 -6.84 2.76
CA TRP A 30 -4.95 -7.72 2.60
C TRP A 30 -5.39 -8.32 3.93
N ASP A 31 -6.69 -8.24 4.20
CA ASP A 31 -7.34 -8.83 5.36
C ASP A 31 -8.08 -10.13 4.94
N PRO A 32 -7.59 -11.31 5.35
CA PRO A 32 -8.25 -12.58 5.04
C PRO A 32 -9.63 -12.74 5.67
N VAL A 33 -9.89 -12.10 6.82
CA VAL A 33 -11.15 -12.24 7.56
C VAL A 33 -12.28 -11.51 6.84
N ARG A 34 -11.96 -10.34 6.28
CA ARG A 34 -12.92 -9.51 5.55
C ARG A 34 -12.89 -9.72 4.04
N ALA A 35 -11.91 -10.48 3.54
CA ALA A 35 -11.60 -10.56 2.11
C ALA A 35 -11.48 -9.15 1.51
N THR A 36 -10.72 -8.27 2.16
CA THR A 36 -10.62 -6.86 1.76
C THR A 36 -9.17 -6.48 1.54
N LEU A 37 -8.91 -5.82 0.42
CA LEU A 37 -7.67 -5.16 0.10
C LEU A 37 -7.74 -3.69 0.53
N TYR A 38 -6.68 -3.21 1.17
CA TYR A 38 -6.48 -1.82 1.52
C TYR A 38 -5.20 -1.29 0.87
N VAL A 39 -5.27 -0.10 0.29
CA VAL A 39 -4.10 0.68 -0.11
C VAL A 39 -3.99 1.87 0.82
N THR A 40 -2.81 2.07 1.39
CA THR A 40 -2.56 3.06 2.43
C THR A 40 -1.38 3.97 2.12
N VAL A 41 -1.45 5.22 2.58
CA VAL A 41 -0.40 6.23 2.53
C VAL A 41 -0.28 6.81 3.94
N ASP A 42 0.88 6.67 4.58
CA ASP A 42 1.10 7.07 5.99
C ASP A 42 0.07 6.54 7.00
N GLY A 43 -0.51 5.37 6.70
CA GLY A 43 -1.54 4.74 7.52
C GLY A 43 -2.97 5.18 7.21
N ASP A 44 -3.14 6.11 6.28
CA ASP A 44 -4.44 6.55 5.80
C ASP A 44 -4.85 5.71 4.61
N VAL A 45 -6.10 5.24 4.62
CA VAL A 45 -6.67 4.43 3.54
C VAL A 45 -7.00 5.33 2.36
N VAL A 46 -6.43 5.03 1.20
CA VAL A 46 -6.66 5.75 -0.05
C VAL A 46 -7.43 4.93 -1.08
N HIS A 47 -7.52 3.61 -0.87
CA HIS A 47 -8.34 2.70 -1.68
C HIS A 47 -8.74 1.48 -0.84
N THR A 48 -9.98 1.05 -0.99
CA THR A 48 -10.53 -0.15 -0.37
C THR A 48 -11.26 -0.95 -1.44
N GLU A 49 -11.01 -2.26 -1.49
CA GLU A 49 -11.65 -3.15 -2.46
C GLU A 49 -11.93 -4.51 -1.83
N GLU A 50 -13.16 -5.01 -1.97
CA GLU A 50 -13.48 -6.38 -1.59
C GLU A 50 -12.87 -7.34 -2.61
N LEU A 51 -11.95 -8.18 -2.15
CA LEU A 51 -11.12 -9.03 -2.97
C LEU A 51 -10.95 -10.40 -2.32
N ALA A 52 -11.62 -11.38 -2.92
CA ALA A 52 -11.49 -12.78 -2.54
C ALA A 52 -10.02 -13.23 -2.65
N ARG A 53 -9.59 -14.13 -1.76
CA ARG A 53 -8.19 -14.59 -1.69
C ARG A 53 -7.59 -15.00 -3.05
N PRO A 54 -8.27 -15.76 -3.93
CA PRO A 54 -7.70 -16.12 -5.23
C PRO A 54 -7.47 -14.91 -6.15
N ALA A 55 -8.28 -13.86 -6.01
CA ALA A 55 -8.19 -12.64 -6.83
C ALA A 55 -7.08 -11.68 -6.34
N VAL A 56 -6.51 -11.90 -5.14
CA VAL A 56 -5.36 -11.13 -4.64
C VAL A 56 -4.16 -11.24 -5.58
N GLN A 57 -3.96 -12.41 -6.20
CA GLN A 57 -2.90 -12.57 -7.19
C GLN A 57 -3.12 -11.67 -8.41
N HIS A 58 -4.35 -11.56 -8.91
CA HIS A 58 -4.65 -10.67 -10.03
C HIS A 58 -4.39 -9.20 -9.70
N TRP A 59 -4.68 -8.78 -8.45
CA TRP A 59 -4.31 -7.43 -8.00
C TRP A 59 -2.80 -7.22 -8.01
N ILE A 60 -2.04 -8.23 -7.56
CA ILE A 60 -0.58 -8.16 -7.54
C ILE A 60 -0.01 -8.03 -8.94
N ASP A 61 -0.51 -8.83 -9.88
CA ASP A 61 -0.10 -8.81 -11.28
C ASP A 61 -0.49 -7.47 -11.93
N TYR A 62 -1.69 -6.96 -11.67
CA TYR A 62 -2.12 -5.64 -12.10
C TYR A 62 -1.22 -4.50 -11.59
N VAL A 63 -0.81 -4.52 -10.32
CA VAL A 63 0.12 -3.51 -9.80
C VAL A 63 1.49 -3.63 -10.46
N ARG A 64 1.95 -4.87 -10.70
CA ARG A 64 3.25 -5.18 -11.29
C ARG A 64 3.34 -4.70 -12.74
N ASP A 65 2.36 -5.07 -13.56
CA ASP A 65 2.45 -5.01 -15.02
C ASP A 65 1.70 -3.81 -15.61
N ASP A 66 0.55 -3.45 -15.03
CA ASP A 66 -0.36 -2.44 -15.61
C ASP A 66 -0.36 -1.09 -14.87
N LYS A 67 0.31 -1.00 -13.72
CA LYS A 67 0.36 0.24 -12.91
C LYS A 67 1.76 0.78 -12.76
N CYS A 68 2.26 0.79 -11.54
CA CYS A 68 3.50 1.47 -11.17
C CYS A 68 4.59 0.48 -10.80
N GLY A 69 4.30 -0.82 -10.74
CA GLY A 69 5.23 -1.82 -10.25
C GLY A 69 5.40 -1.78 -8.74
N TRP A 70 6.07 -2.81 -8.22
CA TRP A 70 6.43 -2.95 -6.82
C TRP A 70 7.84 -2.39 -6.54
N ILE A 71 8.02 -1.78 -5.36
CA ILE A 71 9.32 -1.64 -4.70
C ILE A 71 9.69 -2.98 -4.09
N ASP A 72 8.75 -3.55 -3.34
CA ASP A 72 8.86 -4.88 -2.76
C ASP A 72 7.47 -5.53 -2.63
N GLU A 73 7.41 -6.85 -2.81
CA GLU A 73 6.19 -7.67 -2.78
C GLU A 73 6.45 -8.92 -1.94
N TRP A 74 5.52 -9.27 -1.05
CA TRP A 74 5.68 -10.35 -0.09
C TRP A 74 4.66 -11.48 -0.19
N TRP A 75 3.63 -11.35 -1.02
CA TRP A 75 2.54 -12.34 -1.11
C TRP A 75 3.03 -13.75 -1.46
N ASN A 76 4.02 -13.84 -2.34
CA ASN A 76 4.58 -15.11 -2.82
C ASN A 76 6.02 -15.37 -2.33
N THR A 77 6.58 -14.51 -1.47
CA THR A 77 7.97 -14.66 -1.05
C THR A 77 8.08 -15.58 0.15
N ALA A 78 8.93 -16.61 0.04
CA ALA A 78 9.25 -17.50 1.15
C ALA A 78 10.10 -16.85 2.26
N THR A 79 10.64 -15.65 2.02
CA THR A 79 11.65 -15.04 2.89
C THR A 79 11.07 -13.84 3.66
N PRO A 80 10.72 -13.98 4.95
CA PRO A 80 10.42 -12.85 5.80
C PRO A 80 11.73 -12.24 6.29
N ALA A 81 12.26 -11.23 5.61
CA ALA A 81 13.29 -10.38 6.19
C ALA A 81 12.62 -9.10 6.68
N HIS A 82 12.47 -8.96 8.00
CA HIS A 82 11.96 -7.74 8.63
C HIS A 82 12.65 -6.47 8.08
N ASP A 83 13.94 -6.61 7.76
CA ASP A 83 14.78 -5.57 7.17
C ASP A 83 14.28 -5.12 5.79
N ARG A 84 13.77 -6.04 4.96
CA ARG A 84 13.18 -5.70 3.66
C ARG A 84 11.93 -4.84 3.82
N HIS A 85 11.10 -5.15 4.80
CA HIS A 85 9.89 -4.37 5.08
C HIS A 85 10.24 -2.94 5.54
N GLN A 86 11.22 -2.79 6.43
CA GLN A 86 11.64 -1.46 6.88
C GLN A 86 12.31 -0.66 5.76
N ALA A 87 13.16 -1.30 4.95
CA ALA A 87 13.82 -0.65 3.81
C ALA A 87 12.79 -0.20 2.75
N ALA A 88 11.84 -1.06 2.38
CA ALA A 88 10.78 -0.72 1.42
C ALA A 88 9.88 0.41 1.94
N LYS A 89 9.57 0.43 3.24
CA LYS A 89 8.80 1.51 3.87
C LYS A 89 9.56 2.84 3.83
N ALA A 90 10.86 2.84 4.13
CA ALA A 90 11.69 4.05 4.05
C ALA A 90 11.75 4.57 2.61
N GLN A 91 12.04 3.70 1.65
CA GLN A 91 12.07 4.07 0.23
C GLN A 91 10.72 4.59 -0.27
N ALA A 92 9.61 4.01 0.18
CA ALA A 92 8.27 4.49 -0.12
C ALA A 92 8.01 5.90 0.44
N ALA A 93 8.57 6.25 1.60
CA ALA A 93 8.50 7.62 2.14
C ALA A 93 9.34 8.59 1.29
N ASP A 94 10.56 8.21 0.91
CA ASP A 94 11.44 9.05 0.08
C ASP A 94 10.82 9.34 -1.30
N ILE A 95 10.24 8.32 -1.94
CA ILE A 95 9.52 8.49 -3.22
C ILE A 95 8.40 9.51 -3.09
N ARG A 96 7.60 9.43 -2.02
CA ARG A 96 6.48 10.35 -1.80
C ARG A 96 6.95 11.77 -1.53
N TYR A 97 8.02 11.92 -0.76
CA TYR A 97 8.63 13.23 -0.53
C TYR A 97 9.08 13.88 -1.85
N ASN A 98 9.77 13.12 -2.70
CA ASN A 98 10.22 13.62 -4.00
C ASN A 98 9.04 13.98 -4.92
N LEU A 99 8.02 13.11 -5.01
CA LEU A 99 6.81 13.40 -5.80
C LEU A 99 6.09 14.66 -5.32
N ALA A 100 5.99 14.86 -4.00
CA ALA A 100 5.37 16.05 -3.43
C ALA A 100 6.18 17.32 -3.71
N LYS A 101 7.51 17.21 -3.62
CA LYS A 101 8.43 18.31 -3.95
C LYS A 101 8.31 18.72 -5.41
N ASP A 102 8.33 17.76 -6.34
CA ASP A 102 8.24 18.02 -7.78
C ASP A 102 6.88 18.66 -8.14
N SER A 103 5.79 18.14 -7.56
CA SER A 103 4.44 18.70 -7.75
C SER A 103 4.33 20.14 -7.24
N ALA A 104 5.00 20.47 -6.13
CA ALA A 104 5.00 21.82 -5.59
C ALA A 104 5.80 22.80 -6.46
N GLN A 105 6.88 22.34 -7.10
CA GLN A 105 7.67 23.15 -8.03
C GLN A 105 6.88 23.46 -9.30
N GLU A 106 6.21 22.46 -9.89
CA GLU A 106 5.36 22.64 -11.07
C GLU A 106 4.17 23.58 -10.82
N ALA A 107 3.58 23.57 -9.62
CA ALA A 107 2.47 24.47 -9.28
C ALA A 107 2.87 25.94 -9.09
N THR A 108 4.17 26.22 -9.01
CA THR A 108 4.73 27.58 -8.81
C THR A 108 5.42 28.17 -10.04
N ALA A 109 5.50 27.40 -11.13
CA ALA A 109 6.07 27.79 -12.42
C ALA A 109 4.97 28.27 -13.38
#